data_AF-A0A7V9G2G1-F1
#
_entry.id   AF-A0A7V9G2G1-F1
#
_cell.length_a   1.000
_cell.length_b   1.000
_cell.length_c   1.000
_cell.angle_alpha   90.00
_cell.angle_beta   90.00
_cell.angle_gamma   90.00
#
_symmetry.space_group_name_H-M   'P 1'
#
loop_
_entity.id
_entity.type
_entity.pdbx_description
1 polymer ?
#
loop_
_entity_poly.entity_id
_entity_poly.type
_entity_poly.pdbx_seq_one_letter_code
_entity_poly.pdbx_strand_id
1 'polypeptide(L)'
;GHGMDADVLREAGIADADAVVVATNGDNTNLVIAQVAQKRFGIDCTVVRILDPARAAFYETLGLRTICPTKTAIDGLVSAVRSRELQPEPVGG
;
A
#
# COMPACT_ATOMS: atom_id res chain seq x y z
N GLY A 1 -9.24 -6.68 16.25
CA GLY A 1 -7.88 -7.20 16.12
C GLY A 1 -7.79 -8.44 16.97
N HIS A 2 -7.67 -9.61 16.33
CA HIS A 2 -7.61 -10.88 17.06
C HIS A 2 -6.26 -11.01 17.76
N GLY A 3 -6.23 -11.65 18.94
CA GLY A 3 -4.96 -12.00 19.61
C GLY A 3 -4.02 -12.78 18.69
N MET A 4 -4.60 -13.62 17.83
CA MET A 4 -3.92 -14.40 16.80
C MET A 4 -3.00 -13.57 15.90
N ASP A 5 -3.40 -12.36 15.46
CA ASP A 5 -2.55 -11.54 14.61
C ASP A 5 -1.27 -11.10 15.34
N ALA A 6 -1.36 -10.82 16.65
CA ALA A 6 -0.20 -10.38 17.42
C ALA A 6 0.73 -11.54 17.78
N ASP A 7 0.20 -12.74 18.03
CA ASP A 7 1.00 -13.93 18.31
C ASP A 7 1.76 -14.37 17.07
N VAL A 8 1.10 -14.41 15.91
CA VAL A 8 1.76 -14.70 14.61
C VAL A 8 2.86 -13.68 14.31
N LEU A 9 2.63 -12.38 14.55
CA LEU A 9 3.66 -11.36 14.35
C LEU A 9 4.83 -11.52 15.32
N ARG A 10 4.58 -11.92 16.57
CA ARG A 10 5.63 -12.20 17.56
C ARG A 10 6.47 -13.41 17.14
N GLU A 11 5.83 -14.49 16.70
CA GLU A 11 6.52 -15.67 16.15
C GLU A 11 7.37 -15.32 14.92
N ALA A 12 6.92 -14.34 14.12
CA ALA A 12 7.66 -13.81 12.99
C ALA A 12 8.81 -12.85 13.37
N GLY A 13 9.06 -12.60 14.66
CA GLY A 13 10.17 -11.76 15.12
C GLY A 13 9.93 -10.25 15.03
N ILE A 14 8.66 -9.80 15.00
CA ILE A 14 8.34 -8.36 14.87
C ILE A 14 8.93 -7.48 15.98
N ALA A 15 9.22 -8.05 17.15
CA ALA A 15 9.73 -7.31 18.30
C ALA A 15 11.11 -6.67 18.05
N ASP A 16 11.90 -7.26 17.16
CA ASP A 16 13.24 -6.79 16.80
C ASP A 16 13.29 -6.16 15.40
N ALA A 17 12.14 -5.97 14.75
CA ALA A 17 12.07 -5.47 13.38
C ALA A 17 12.17 -3.94 13.33
N ASP A 18 13.00 -3.40 12.43
CA ASP A 18 13.06 -1.95 12.18
C ASP A 18 11.90 -1.44 11.31
N ALA A 19 11.28 -2.32 10.53
CA ALA A 19 10.23 -1.99 9.59
C ALA A 19 9.29 -3.18 9.31
N VAL A 20 8.06 -2.89 8.90
CA VAL A 20 7.04 -3.87 8.53
C VAL A 20 6.43 -3.52 7.17
N VAL A 21 6.24 -4.54 6.33
CA VAL A 21 5.46 -4.42 5.09
C VAL A 21 4.29 -5.40 5.15
N VAL A 22 3.07 -4.88 4.96
CA VAL A 22 1.84 -5.67 5.04
C VAL A 22 1.15 -5.72 3.68
N ALA A 23 1.18 -6.88 3.04
CA ALA A 23 0.77 -7.03 1.65
C ALA A 23 -0.04 -8.31 1.37
N THR A 24 -0.86 -8.78 2.32
CA THR A 24 -1.77 -9.92 2.11
C THR A 24 -2.90 -9.55 1.14
N ASN A 25 -3.70 -10.52 0.68
CA ASN A 25 -4.80 -10.31 -0.27
C ASN A 25 -5.95 -9.42 0.24
N GLY A 26 -6.08 -9.21 1.56
CA GLY A 26 -7.19 -8.47 2.15
C GLY A 26 -6.79 -7.13 2.76
N ASP A 27 -7.41 -6.03 2.31
CA ASP A 27 -7.15 -4.68 2.86
C ASP A 27 -7.48 -4.57 4.35
N ASN A 28 -8.56 -5.24 4.81
CA ASN A 28 -8.92 -5.24 6.23
C ASN A 28 -7.84 -5.92 7.07
N THR A 29 -7.38 -7.09 6.64
CA THR A 29 -6.26 -7.80 7.28
C THR A 29 -5.01 -6.93 7.30
N ASN A 30 -4.70 -6.29 6.17
CA ASN A 30 -3.52 -5.44 6.06
C ASN A 30 -3.56 -4.27 7.05
N LEU A 31 -4.71 -3.60 7.16
CA LEU A 31 -4.90 -2.49 8.09
C LEU A 31 -4.86 -2.91 9.55
N VAL A 32 -5.43 -4.07 9.89
CA VAL A 32 -5.39 -4.60 11.26
C VAL A 32 -3.96 -4.93 11.66
N ILE A 33 -3.22 -5.64 10.81
CA ILE A 33 -1.81 -5.98 11.04
C ILE A 33 -0.97 -4.70 11.15
N ALA A 34 -1.14 -3.74 10.26
CA ALA A 34 -0.41 -2.46 10.30
C ALA A 34 -0.66 -1.71 11.61
N GLN A 35 -1.92 -1.63 12.06
CA GLN A 35 -2.25 -1.01 13.34
C GLN A 35 -1.69 -1.78 14.54
N VAL A 36 -1.65 -3.11 14.48
CA VAL A 36 -1.02 -3.93 15.52
C VAL A 36 0.48 -3.67 15.57
N ALA A 37 1.17 -3.65 14.42
CA ALA A 37 2.59 -3.34 14.31
C ALA A 37 2.92 -1.97 14.93
N GLN A 38 2.18 -0.92 14.56
CA GLN A 38 2.39 0.43 15.10
C GLN A 38 2.01 0.52 16.58
N LYS A 39 0.79 0.13 16.95
CA LYS A 39 0.24 0.42 18.29
C LYS A 39 0.69 -0.55 19.38
N ARG A 40 1.02 -1.80 19.03
CA ARG A 40 1.43 -2.81 20.02
C ARG A 40 2.92 -3.09 20.02
N PHE A 41 3.59 -2.96 18.88
CA PHE A 41 5.02 -3.25 18.74
C PHE A 41 5.87 -1.99 18.50
N GLY A 42 5.26 -0.82 18.32
CA GLY A 42 6.00 0.45 18.20
C GLY A 42 6.74 0.61 16.88
N ILE A 43 6.38 -0.16 15.83
CA ILE A 43 7.09 -0.10 14.55
C ILE A 43 6.50 1.00 13.67
N ASP A 44 7.04 2.22 13.81
CA ASP A 44 6.57 3.38 13.05
C ASP A 44 6.82 3.25 11.54
N CYS A 45 7.89 2.54 11.14
CA CYS A 45 8.18 2.24 9.75
C CYS A 45 7.30 1.08 9.23
N THR A 46 5.99 1.30 9.17
CA THR A 46 5.00 0.33 8.67
C THR A 46 4.43 0.77 7.32
N VAL A 47 4.61 -0.05 6.28
CA VAL A 47 4.04 0.15 4.94
C VAL A 47 2.88 -0.81 4.72
N VAL A 48 1.73 -0.31 4.27
CA VAL A 48 0.52 -1.12 4.09
C VAL A 48 0.01 -1.07 2.65
N ARG A 49 -0.28 -2.25 2.08
CA ARG A 49 -0.93 -2.36 0.76
C ARG A 49 -2.44 -2.21 0.92
N ILE A 50 -3.05 -1.31 0.16
CA ILE A 50 -4.51 -1.10 0.11
C ILE A 50 -4.96 -1.01 -1.36
N LEU A 51 -5.86 -1.88 -1.81
CA LEU A 51 -6.35 -1.87 -3.19
C LEU A 51 -7.35 -0.76 -3.45
N ASP A 52 -8.23 -0.47 -2.49
CA ASP A 52 -9.22 0.58 -2.63
C ASP A 52 -8.57 1.99 -2.53
N PRO A 53 -8.61 2.82 -3.59
CA PRO A 53 -7.96 4.12 -3.57
C PRO A 53 -8.55 5.12 -2.57
N ALA A 54 -9.86 5.06 -2.31
CA ALA A 54 -10.52 5.95 -1.37
C ALA A 54 -10.12 5.61 0.06
N ARG A 55 -10.02 4.31 0.37
CA ARG A 55 -9.50 3.83 1.64
C ARG A 55 -8.03 4.18 1.81
N ALA A 56 -7.20 3.97 0.78
CA ALA A 56 -5.78 4.33 0.82
C ALA A 56 -5.61 5.81 1.18
N ALA A 57 -6.31 6.71 0.47
CA ALA A 57 -6.28 8.14 0.75
C ALA A 57 -6.75 8.48 2.17
N PHE A 58 -7.84 7.86 2.65
CA PHE A 58 -8.32 8.07 4.02
C PHE A 58 -7.30 7.63 5.08
N TYR A 59 -6.65 6.48 4.91
CA TYR A 59 -5.67 6.01 5.89
C TYR A 59 -4.34 6.78 5.83
N GLU A 60 -3.97 7.35 4.67
CA GLU A 60 -2.86 8.29 4.55
C GLU A 60 -3.09 9.55 5.38
N THR A 61 -4.31 10.10 5.41
CA THR A 61 -4.60 11.28 6.26
C THR A 61 -4.52 10.96 7.75
N LEU A 62 -4.65 9.69 8.13
CA LEU A 62 -4.46 9.19 9.49
C LEU A 62 -2.99 8.84 9.79
N GLY A 63 -2.07 9.09 8.87
CA GLY A 63 -0.63 8.90 9.05
C GLY A 63 -0.12 7.49 8.73
N LEU A 64 -0.94 6.61 8.14
CA LEU A 64 -0.45 5.33 7.65
C LEU A 64 0.26 5.52 6.31
N ARG A 65 1.44 4.91 6.16
CA ARG A 65 2.15 4.89 4.88
C ARG A 65 1.55 3.81 3.98
N THR A 66 0.78 4.21 2.97
CA THR A 66 0.09 3.26 2.09
C THR A 66 0.73 3.13 0.71
N ILE A 67 0.59 1.95 0.11
CA ILE A 67 0.82 1.71 -1.32
C ILE A 67 -0.48 1.21 -1.92
N CYS A 68 -0.98 1.90 -2.94
CA CYS A 68 -2.19 1.54 -3.66
C CYS A 68 -1.88 1.09 -5.09
N PRO A 69 -1.76 -0.23 -5.36
CA PRO A 69 -1.48 -0.73 -6.70
C PRO A 69 -2.48 -0.26 -7.75
N THR A 70 -3.76 -0.11 -7.37
CA THR A 70 -4.82 0.40 -8.25
C THR A 70 -4.51 1.82 -8.72
N LYS A 71 -4.08 2.71 -7.81
CA LYS A 71 -3.68 4.07 -8.16
C LYS A 71 -2.46 4.08 -9.08
N THR A 72 -1.44 3.28 -8.74
CA THR A 72 -0.25 3.12 -9.60
C THR A 72 -0.61 2.62 -11.00
N ALA A 73 -1.54 1.67 -11.11
CA ALA A 73 -2.01 1.17 -12.39
C ALA A 73 -2.76 2.24 -13.19
N ILE A 74 -3.64 3.01 -12.53
CA ILE A 74 -4.34 4.14 -13.16
C ILE A 74 -3.33 5.16 -13.69
N ASP A 75 -2.36 5.57 -12.87
CA ASP A 75 -1.34 6.55 -13.26
C ASP A 75 -0.51 6.04 -14.45
N GLY A 76 -0.14 4.76 -14.44
CA GLY A 76 0.56 4.10 -15.54
C GLY A 76 -0.25 4.07 -16.84
N LEU A 77 -1.54 3.70 -16.75
CA LEU A 77 -2.44 3.66 -17.91
C LEU A 77 -2.67 5.06 -18.50
N VAL A 78 -2.91 6.07 -17.66
CA VAL A 78 -3.07 7.46 -18.10
C VAL A 78 -1.79 7.98 -18.77
N SER A 79 -0.63 7.66 -18.19
CA SER A 79 0.67 8.04 -18.77
C SER A 79 0.90 7.40 -20.13
N ALA A 80 0.52 6.14 -20.29
CA ALA A 80 0.62 5.42 -21.57
C ALA A 80 -0.25 6.05 -22.66
N VAL A 81 -1.47 6.53 -22.32
CA VAL A 81 -2.34 7.25 -23.27
C VAL A 81 -1.74 8.58 -23.69
N ARG A 82 -1.31 9.40 -22.72
CA ARG A 82 -0.74 10.74 -23.00
C ARG A 82 0.54 10.68 -23.83
N SER A 83 1.31 9.61 -23.68
CA SER A 83 2.54 9.40 -24.46
C SER A 83 2.28 9.11 -25.94
N ARG A 84 1.03 8.85 -26.37
CA ARG A 84 0.66 8.63 -27.77
C ARG A 84 0.22 9.88 -28.55
N GLU A 85 -0.06 11.01 -27.90
CA GLU A 85 -0.58 12.21 -28.60
C GLU A 85 0.49 13.05 -29.36
N LEU A 86 1.69 12.54 -29.64
CA LEU A 86 2.74 13.30 -30.34
C LEU A 86 3.58 12.47 -31.34
N GLN A 87 2.94 11.73 -32.24
CA GLN A 87 3.52 11.54 -33.57
C GLN A 87 2.54 12.09 -34.61
N PRO A 88 2.73 13.33 -35.11
CA PRO A 88 2.02 13.74 -36.30
C PRO A 88 2.36 12.75 -37.41
N GLU A 89 1.34 12.19 -38.06
CA GLU A 89 1.50 11.41 -39.29
C GLU A 89 2.42 12.18 -40.25
N PRO A 90 3.40 11.53 -40.89
CA PRO A 90 4.20 12.18 -41.91
C PRO A 90 3.25 12.69 -43.01
N VAL A 91 3.12 14.01 -43.11
CA VAL A 91 2.37 14.64 -44.20
C VAL A 91 3.12 14.36 -45.50
N GLY A 92 2.59 13.40 -46.27
CA GLY A 92 2.71 13.20 -47.72
C GLY A 92 4.06 13.45 -48.40
N GLY A 93 4.57 12.40 -49.07
CA GLY A 93 5.44 12.50 -50.24
C GLY A 93 4.70 12.01 -51.48
#